data_AF-A0A8T6DRW1-F1
#
_entry.id   AF-A0A8T6DRW1-F1
#
_cell.length_a   1.000
_cell.length_b   1.000
_cell.length_c   1.000
_cell.angle_alpha   90.00
_cell.angle_beta   90.00
_cell.angle_gamma   90.00
#
_symmetry.space_group_name_H-M   'P 1'
#
loop_
_entity.id
_entity.type
_entity.pdbx_description
1 polymer ?
#
loop_
_entity_poly.entity_id
_entity_poly.type
_entity_poly.pdbx_seq_one_letter_code
_entity_poly.pdbx_strand_id
1 'polypeptide(L)'
;MKIRRAFKEGRPEEVWNDLVRAVAGARRLGRFRIGTTVAPRIRAVELESIYGEMRLLYRTDSRTDALRLEHDLIELSWDDCDNWEHGGPSLGSPPYYLFVACSQAATCRAAATRSPAPTSSTGCRRGV
;
A
#
# COMPACT_ATOMS: atom_id res chain seq x y z
N MET A 1 5.86 -3.93 -12.27
CA MET A 1 4.88 -3.63 -11.18
C MET A 1 3.51 -3.18 -11.72
N LYS A 2 2.38 -3.51 -11.06
CA LYS A 2 1.02 -3.02 -11.43
C LYS A 2 0.74 -1.64 -10.82
N ILE A 3 0.14 -0.72 -11.60
CA ILE A 3 -0.29 0.60 -11.09
C ILE A 3 -1.83 0.65 -10.96
N ARG A 4 -2.36 0.94 -9.77
CA ARG A 4 -3.77 1.23 -9.54
C ARG A 4 -4.01 2.73 -9.43
N ARG A 5 -4.97 3.23 -10.21
CA ARG A 5 -5.32 4.66 -10.29
C ARG A 5 -6.67 4.90 -9.61
N ALA A 6 -6.65 4.99 -8.29
CA ALA A 6 -7.84 5.29 -7.47
C ALA A 6 -7.54 6.48 -6.55
N PHE A 7 -6.88 7.50 -7.11
CA PHE A 7 -6.45 8.66 -6.35
C PHE A 7 -7.62 9.59 -6.07
N LYS A 8 -7.56 10.28 -4.94
CA LYS A 8 -8.43 11.38 -4.58
C LYS A 8 -7.82 12.71 -5.00
N GLU A 9 -8.68 13.71 -5.13
CA GLU A 9 -8.32 15.12 -5.30
C GLU A 9 -9.08 15.91 -4.22
N GLY A 10 -8.66 17.13 -3.91
CA GLY A 10 -9.26 17.94 -2.85
C GLY A 10 -8.23 18.44 -1.84
N ARG A 11 -8.69 19.05 -0.75
CA ARG A 11 -7.78 19.57 0.29
C ARG A 11 -7.26 18.43 1.18
N PRO A 12 -6.05 18.55 1.75
CA PRO A 12 -5.47 17.53 2.64
C PRO A 12 -6.42 17.03 3.73
N GLU A 13 -7.14 17.94 4.40
CA GLU A 13 -8.06 17.64 5.48
C GLU A 13 -9.29 16.82 5.04
N GLU A 14 -9.71 16.96 3.78
CA GLU A 14 -10.87 16.25 3.21
C GLU A 14 -10.51 14.79 2.88
N VAL A 15 -9.27 14.56 2.45
CA VAL A 15 -8.81 13.24 1.99
C VAL A 15 -8.09 12.44 3.05
N TRP A 16 -7.65 13.07 4.15
CA TRP A 16 -6.79 12.47 5.17
C TRP A 16 -7.26 11.08 5.65
N ASN A 17 -8.53 10.97 6.06
CA ASN A 17 -9.07 9.72 6.57
C ASN A 17 -9.07 8.59 5.52
N ASP A 18 -9.30 8.91 4.25
CA ASP A 18 -9.22 7.94 3.16
C ASP A 18 -7.77 7.48 2.94
N LEU A 19 -6.80 8.40 3.02
CA LEU A 19 -5.38 8.09 2.89
C LEU A 19 -4.88 7.19 4.01
N VAL A 20 -5.22 7.52 5.26
CA VAL A 20 -4.88 6.69 6.44
C VAL A 20 -5.44 5.27 6.28
N ARG A 21 -6.70 5.13 5.86
CA ARG A 21 -7.32 3.82 5.59
C ARG A 21 -6.59 3.06 4.48
N ALA A 22 -6.18 3.74 3.41
CA ALA A 22 -5.48 3.13 2.30
C ALA A 22 -4.10 2.61 2.71
N VAL A 23 -3.33 3.40 3.50
CA VAL A 23 -2.02 3.01 4.03
C VAL A 23 -2.15 1.86 5.03
N ALA A 24 -3.12 1.91 5.95
CA ALA A 24 -3.41 0.80 6.85
C ALA A 24 -3.77 -0.49 6.09
N GLY A 25 -4.47 -0.36 4.96
CA GLY A 25 -4.72 -1.47 4.03
C GLY A 25 -3.45 -2.01 3.38
N ALA A 26 -2.47 -1.16 3.06
CA ALA A 26 -1.20 -1.55 2.48
C ALA A 26 -0.29 -2.28 3.47
N ARG A 27 -0.30 -1.89 4.76
CA ARG A 27 0.43 -2.59 5.84
C ARG A 27 0.09 -4.08 5.91
N ARG A 28 -1.16 -4.46 5.61
CA ARG A 28 -1.60 -5.87 5.58
C ARG A 28 -1.03 -6.68 4.41
N LEU A 29 -0.45 -6.01 3.41
CA LEU A 29 0.11 -6.63 2.20
C LEU A 29 1.60 -6.93 2.33
N GLY A 30 2.17 -6.72 3.52
CA GLY A 30 3.57 -6.94 3.83
C GLY A 30 4.37 -5.65 3.73
N ARG A 31 5.53 -5.72 3.07
CA ARG A 31 6.42 -4.59 2.88
C ARG A 31 5.75 -3.51 2.04
N PHE A 32 5.81 -2.26 2.49
CA PHE A 32 5.25 -1.13 1.76
C PHE A 32 6.08 0.13 1.93
N ARG A 33 5.94 1.04 0.97
CA ARG A 33 6.59 2.34 0.94
C ARG A 33 5.59 3.41 0.55
N ILE A 34 5.63 4.54 1.24
CA ILE A 34 4.86 5.74 0.89
C ILE A 34 5.79 6.68 0.13
N GLY A 35 5.26 7.40 -0.86
CA GLY A 35 6.06 8.45 -1.49
C GLY A 35 5.27 9.40 -2.37
N THR A 36 5.92 10.49 -2.78
CA THR A 36 5.41 11.41 -3.80
C THR A 36 6.18 11.27 -5.11
N THR A 37 5.48 11.41 -6.25
CA THR A 37 6.10 11.45 -7.58
C THR A 37 5.28 12.27 -8.56
N VAL A 38 5.94 12.85 -9.57
CA VAL A 38 5.29 13.47 -10.74
C VAL A 38 5.17 12.49 -11.92
N ALA A 39 5.91 11.38 -11.86
CA ALA A 39 5.99 10.40 -12.93
C ALA A 39 5.73 8.97 -12.39
N PRO A 40 4.47 8.62 -12.09
CA PRO A 40 4.11 7.32 -11.52
C PRO A 40 4.66 6.12 -12.29
N ARG A 41 4.69 6.19 -13.61
CA ARG A 41 5.21 5.09 -14.46
C ARG A 41 6.70 4.88 -14.28
N ILE A 42 7.48 5.96 -14.29
CA ILE A 42 8.94 5.91 -14.10
C ILE A 42 9.25 5.40 -12.70
N ARG A 43 8.60 6.00 -11.69
CA ARG A 43 8.76 5.58 -10.29
C ARG A 43 8.34 4.13 -10.09
N ALA A 44 7.38 3.64 -10.85
CA ALA A 44 6.97 2.24 -10.76
C ALA A 44 8.06 1.29 -11.28
N VAL A 45 8.74 1.63 -12.37
CA VAL A 45 9.85 0.83 -12.89
C VAL A 45 11.00 0.79 -11.87
N GLU A 46 11.34 1.92 -11.25
CA GLU A 46 12.40 1.98 -10.23
C GLU A 46 12.13 1.07 -9.02
N LEU A 47 10.86 0.88 -8.68
CA LEU A 47 10.42 0.18 -7.47
C LEU A 47 10.04 -1.28 -7.72
N GLU A 48 9.96 -1.73 -8.98
CA GLU A 48 9.36 -3.03 -9.29
C GLU A 48 10.17 -4.25 -8.89
N SER A 49 11.47 -4.08 -8.63
CA SER A 49 12.33 -5.14 -8.09
C SER A 49 12.01 -5.49 -6.64
N ILE A 50 11.34 -4.58 -5.91
CA ILE A 50 11.01 -4.72 -4.48
C ILE A 50 9.49 -4.85 -4.30
N TYR A 51 8.70 -4.13 -5.09
CA TYR A 51 7.25 -4.01 -4.92
C TYR A 51 6.46 -4.55 -6.12
N GLY A 52 5.35 -5.24 -5.84
CA GLY A 52 4.47 -5.84 -6.86
C GLY A 52 3.35 -4.91 -7.34
N GLU A 53 2.94 -3.95 -6.51
CA GLU A 53 1.84 -3.02 -6.81
C GLU A 53 2.11 -1.61 -6.27
N MET A 54 1.77 -0.60 -7.07
CA MET A 54 1.72 0.81 -6.69
C MET A 54 0.28 1.31 -6.77
N ARG A 55 -0.21 1.91 -5.69
CA ARG A 55 -1.53 2.56 -5.63
C ARG A 55 -1.33 4.06 -5.55
N LEU A 56 -1.89 4.78 -6.50
CA LEU A 56 -1.95 6.25 -6.42
C LEU A 56 -3.12 6.62 -5.52
N LEU A 57 -2.84 7.36 -4.45
CA LEU A 57 -3.77 7.66 -3.37
C LEU A 57 -4.31 9.08 -3.46
N TYR A 58 -3.47 10.03 -3.85
CA TYR A 58 -3.83 11.44 -3.92
C TYR A 58 -3.13 12.13 -5.09
N ARG A 59 -3.82 13.06 -5.73
CA ARG A 59 -3.29 13.93 -6.79
C ARG A 59 -3.55 15.37 -6.41
N THR A 60 -2.52 16.21 -6.58
CA THR A 60 -2.61 17.65 -6.36
C THR A 60 -1.61 18.40 -7.23
N ASP A 61 -1.88 19.67 -7.52
CA ASP A 61 -0.90 20.56 -8.13
C ASP A 61 -0.03 21.30 -7.10
N SER A 62 -0.35 21.15 -5.80
CA SER A 62 0.38 21.74 -4.68
C SER A 62 1.46 20.78 -4.17
N ARG A 63 2.73 21.14 -4.39
CA ARG A 63 3.88 20.38 -3.87
C ARG A 63 3.83 20.29 -2.34
N THR A 64 3.48 21.39 -1.68
CA THR A 64 3.40 21.49 -0.23
C THR A 64 2.39 20.49 0.33
N ASP A 65 1.20 20.40 -0.27
CA ASP A 65 0.16 19.49 0.20
C ASP A 65 0.57 18.03 0.02
N ALA A 66 1.15 17.68 -1.13
CA ALA A 66 1.64 16.33 -1.38
C ALA A 66 2.74 15.92 -0.38
N LEU A 67 3.73 16.79 -0.16
CA LEU A 67 4.84 16.52 0.75
C LEU A 67 4.41 16.48 2.21
N ARG A 68 3.48 17.35 2.62
CA ARG A 68 2.92 17.33 3.98
C ARG A 68 2.20 16.01 4.24
N LEU A 69 1.31 15.59 3.34
CA LEU A 69 0.59 14.32 3.47
C LEU A 69 1.53 13.11 3.43
N GLU A 70 2.55 13.14 2.59
CA GLU A 70 3.60 12.11 2.57
C GLU A 70 4.30 12.01 3.93
N HIS A 71 4.75 13.14 4.47
CA HIS A 71 5.42 13.21 5.77
C HIS A 71 4.53 12.67 6.89
N ASP A 72 3.30 13.20 7.02
CA ASP A 72 2.38 12.83 8.10
C ASP A 72 2.02 11.32 8.04
N LEU A 73 1.88 10.74 6.84
CA LEU A 73 1.59 9.31 6.70
C LEU A 73 2.81 8.42 6.99
N ILE A 74 4.02 8.88 6.63
CA ILE A 74 5.27 8.18 6.97
C ILE A 74 5.47 8.20 8.48
N GLU A 75 5.29 9.35 9.14
CA GLU A 75 5.40 9.49 10.59
C GLU A 75 4.43 8.53 11.31
N LEU A 76 3.18 8.47 10.86
CA LEU A 76 2.18 7.53 11.38
C LEU A 76 2.51 6.05 11.15
N SER A 77 3.39 5.74 10.18
CA SER A 77 3.68 4.38 9.73
C SER A 77 5.17 4.02 9.88
N TRP A 78 5.92 4.80 10.67
CA TRP A 78 7.38 4.77 10.69
C TRP A 78 7.94 3.37 10.94
N ASP A 79 7.40 2.69 11.96
CA ASP A 79 7.86 1.36 12.38
C ASP A 79 7.53 0.24 11.36
N ASP A 80 6.62 0.50 10.42
CA ASP A 80 6.12 -0.52 9.49
C ASP A 80 6.54 -0.30 8.03
N CYS A 81 6.86 0.95 7.64
CA CYS A 81 7.13 1.30 6.25
C CYS A 81 8.63 1.19 5.90
N ASP A 82 8.93 0.85 4.66
CA ASP A 82 10.30 0.78 4.12
C ASP A 82 10.88 2.18 3.78
N ASN A 83 10.31 3.25 4.35
CA ASN A 83 10.84 4.59 4.16
C ASN A 83 12.09 4.74 5.04
N TRP A 84 13.25 4.91 4.43
CA TRP A 84 14.47 5.27 5.16
C TRP A 84 14.61 6.79 5.20
N GLU A 85 15.15 7.30 6.30
CA GLU A 85 15.55 8.70 6.42
C GLU A 85 16.45 9.03 5.22
N HIS A 86 16.04 10.04 4.44
CA HIS A 86 16.81 10.83 3.45
C HIS A 86 16.27 10.79 2.02
N GLY A 87 15.94 12.01 1.55
CA GLY A 87 16.15 12.45 0.16
C GLY A 87 15.33 11.73 -0.90
N GLY A 88 14.04 12.03 -0.98
CA GLY A 88 13.31 11.82 -2.22
C GLY A 88 13.97 12.61 -3.37
N PRO A 89 13.93 12.11 -4.62
CA PRO A 89 14.43 12.87 -5.76
C PRO A 89 13.72 14.22 -5.84
N SER A 90 14.40 15.24 -6.39
CA SER A 90 13.79 16.55 -6.64
C SER A 90 12.46 16.36 -7.38
N LEU A 91 11.36 16.77 -6.74
CA LEU A 91 10.05 16.71 -7.35
C LEU A 91 10.00 17.73 -8.50
N GLY A 92 9.71 17.25 -9.70
CA GLY A 92 9.52 18.09 -10.88
C GLY A 92 8.24 18.93 -10.83
N SER A 93 7.69 19.25 -11.99
CA SER A 93 6.44 20.03 -12.11
C SER A 93 5.20 19.16 -11.85
N PRO A 94 4.10 19.76 -11.34
CA PRO A 94 2.84 19.05 -11.11
C PRO A 94 2.27 18.39 -12.39
N PRO A 95 1.34 17.43 -12.25
CA PRO A 95 0.67 17.03 -11.00
C PRO A 95 1.53 16.11 -10.12
N TYR A 96 1.45 16.33 -8.82
CA TYR A 96 2.07 15.50 -7.78
C TYR A 96 1.12 14.36 -7.39
N TYR A 97 1.64 13.15 -7.34
CA TYR A 97 0.93 11.96 -6.93
C TYR A 97 1.55 11.39 -5.65
N LEU A 98 0.75 11.32 -4.60
CA LEU A 98 1.05 10.50 -3.44
C LEU A 98 0.71 9.05 -3.77
N PHE A 99 1.61 8.13 -3.47
CA PHE A 99 1.44 6.72 -3.72
C PHE A 99 1.82 5.87 -2.50
N VAL A 100 1.30 4.65 -2.49
CA VAL A 100 1.84 3.55 -1.69
C VAL A 100 2.23 2.39 -2.60
N ALA A 101 3.49 1.96 -2.50
CA ALA A 101 3.99 0.75 -3.15
C ALA A 101 3.98 -0.40 -2.13
N CYS A 102 3.60 -1.61 -2.54
CA CYS A 102 3.48 -2.76 -1.65
C CYS A 102 3.94 -4.06 -2.34
N SER A 103 4.53 -4.98 -1.56
CA SER A 103 5.17 -6.19 -2.08
C SER A 103 4.19 -7.19 -2.67
N GLN A 104 2.97 -7.30 -2.13
CA GLN A 104 1.90 -8.05 -2.77
C GLN A 104 1.02 -7.14 -3.63
N ALA A 105 0.98 -7.42 -4.94
CA ALA A 105 -0.26 -7.21 -5.66
C ALA A 105 -1.32 -8.00 -4.89
N ALA A 106 -2.41 -7.34 -4.49
CA ALA A 106 -3.54 -8.06 -3.92
C ALA A 106 -4.09 -8.97 -5.03
N THR A 107 -3.50 -10.15 -5.21
CA THR A 107 -4.22 -11.31 -5.70
C THR A 107 -5.27 -11.48 -4.63
N CYS A 108 -6.49 -11.10 -4.95
CA CYS A 108 -7.66 -11.65 -4.31
C CYS A 108 -7.49 -13.17 -4.38
N ARG A 109 -6.81 -13.79 -3.42
CA ARG A 109 -7.14 -15.15 -3.05
C ARG A 109 -8.53 -15.00 -2.48
N ALA A 110 -9.49 -15.27 -3.35
CA ALA A 110 -10.77 -15.78 -2.94
C ALA A 110 -10.53 -16.65 -1.70
N ALA A 111 -11.17 -16.29 -0.59
CA ALA A 111 -11.50 -17.26 0.43
C ALA A 111 -12.52 -18.24 -0.18
N ALA A 112 -12.13 -18.94 -1.24
CA ALA A 112 -12.83 -20.08 -1.79
C ALA A 112 -12.20 -21.30 -1.11
N THR A 113 -13.04 -21.98 -0.34
CA THR A 113 -12.92 -23.39 0.01
C THR A 113 -11.65 -23.82 0.75
N ARG A 114 -11.68 -23.68 2.08
CA ARG A 114 -11.29 -24.83 2.92
C ARG A 114 -12.57 -25.50 3.39
N SER A 115 -13.01 -26.51 2.63
CA SER A 115 -13.86 -27.55 3.19
C SER A 115 -13.13 -28.20 4.38
N PRO A 116 -13.85 -28.60 5.44
CA PRO A 116 -13.25 -29.29 6.57
C PRO A 116 -12.70 -30.64 6.12
N ALA A 117 -11.47 -30.95 6.51
CA ALA A 117 -10.93 -32.30 6.37
C ALA A 117 -11.74 -33.26 7.24
N PRO A 118 -12.05 -34.48 6.78
CA PRO A 118 -12.59 -35.51 7.66
C PRO A 118 -11.48 -35.97 8.60
N THR A 119 -11.58 -35.60 9.88
CA THR A 119 -10.80 -36.27 10.92
C THR A 119 -11.33 -37.69 11.07
N SER A 120 -10.60 -38.64 10.51
CA SER A 120 -10.67 -40.05 10.84
C SER A 120 -10.57 -40.22 12.36
N SER A 121 -11.65 -40.66 12.99
CA SER A 121 -11.68 -41.04 14.40
C SER A 121 -11.04 -42.42 14.56
N THR A 122 -9.81 -42.45 15.07
CA THR A 122 -9.21 -43.66 15.63
C THR A 122 -9.65 -43.84 17.08
N GLY A 123 -10.41 -44.92 17.33
CA GLY A 123 -10.32 -45.73 18.55
C GLY A 123 -11.33 -45.47 19.68
N CYS A 124 -12.14 -46.49 20.01
CA CYS A 124 -12.17 -47.11 21.34
C CYS A 124 -13.16 -48.30 21.46
N ARG A 125 -12.58 -49.51 21.64
CA ARG A 125 -12.84 -50.56 22.65
C ARG A 125 -14.25 -51.11 23.01
N ARG A 126 -14.20 -52.43 23.31
CA ARG A 126 -15.08 -53.33 24.12
C ARG A 126 -16.38 -53.78 23.42
N GLY A 127 -16.81 -55.03 23.47
CA GLY A 127 -16.40 -56.22 24.23
C GLY A 127 -17.45 -57.32 24.01
N VAL A 128 -17.14 -58.51 24.53
CA VAL A 128 -17.87 -59.81 24.55
C VAL A 128 -18.01 -60.56 23.23
#